data_AF-A0A376FFG3-F1
#
_entry.id   AF-A0A376FFG3-F1
#
_cell.length_a   1.000
_cell.length_b   1.000
_cell.length_c   1.000
_cell.angle_alpha   90.00
_cell.angle_beta   90.00
_cell.angle_gamma   90.00
#
_symmetry.space_group_name_H-M   'P 1'
#
loop_
_entity.id
_entity.type
_entity.pdbx_description
1 polymer ?
#
loop_
_entity_poly.entity_id
_entity_poly.type
_entity_poly.pdbx_seq_one_letter_code
_entity_poly.pdbx_strand_id
1 'polypeptide(L)'
;MAQSGAPQAATLISRIDQLMHTVEQLLMLARAGQAMASGHYETVSWTENIIEPLGLGHEAKEHTVIWPAKSALTVQGDAVLLRLMLRNLLENAGRYSPAGTTITVTLTEIDGGTQIGVIDQGPGIDEAHRQSITEPFRRLDQRYGGSGLGLSIVQRIVQLHHGRLTLENGAEGGLIASCWLPATLE
;
A
#
# COMPACT_ATOMS: atom_id res chain seq x y z
N MET A 1 -30.43 -29.14 -19.74
CA MET A 1 -29.34 -28.23 -20.16
C MET A 1 -29.63 -26.84 -19.58
N ALA A 2 -29.17 -26.55 -18.36
CA ALA A 2 -29.18 -25.20 -17.77
C ALA A 2 -28.31 -25.23 -16.51
N GLN A 3 -27.00 -24.98 -16.62
CA GLN A 3 -26.16 -24.74 -15.44
C GLN A 3 -24.80 -24.05 -15.70
N SER A 4 -24.55 -23.44 -16.87
CA SER A 4 -23.23 -22.84 -17.18
C SER A 4 -23.12 -21.30 -17.07
N GLY A 5 -24.21 -20.56 -16.78
CA GLY A 5 -24.20 -19.08 -16.86
C GLY A 5 -23.79 -18.32 -15.59
N ALA A 6 -24.05 -18.85 -14.39
CA ALA A 6 -23.83 -18.15 -13.12
C ALA A 6 -22.35 -17.86 -12.76
N PRO A 7 -21.38 -18.78 -12.94
CA PRO A 7 -19.99 -18.51 -12.55
C PRO A 7 -19.28 -17.49 -13.47
N GLN A 8 -19.72 -17.36 -14.73
CA GLN A 8 -19.17 -16.36 -15.66
C GLN A 8 -19.64 -14.95 -15.33
N ALA A 9 -20.91 -14.77 -14.92
CA ALA A 9 -21.43 -13.48 -14.49
C ALA A 9 -20.73 -12.98 -13.22
N ALA A 10 -20.54 -13.84 -12.21
CA ALA A 10 -19.83 -13.48 -10.98
C ALA A 10 -18.36 -13.07 -11.25
N THR A 11 -17.68 -13.80 -12.15
CA THR A 11 -16.31 -13.48 -12.56
C THR A 11 -16.23 -12.14 -13.31
N LEU A 12 -17.23 -11.85 -14.16
CA LEU A 12 -17.28 -10.60 -14.91
C LEU A 12 -17.55 -9.39 -13.99
N ILE A 13 -18.46 -9.53 -13.03
CA ILE A 13 -18.75 -8.50 -12.02
C ILE A 13 -17.50 -8.19 -11.21
N SER A 14 -16.80 -9.22 -10.69
CA SER A 14 -15.55 -9.02 -9.94
C SER A 14 -14.46 -8.31 -10.76
N ARG A 15 -14.37 -8.59 -12.07
CA ARG A 15 -13.44 -7.88 -12.97
C ARG A 15 -13.82 -6.43 -13.19
N ILE A 16 -15.12 -6.12 -13.29
CA ILE A 16 -15.61 -4.75 -13.41
C ILE A 16 -15.34 -3.98 -12.12
N ASP A 17 -15.59 -4.57 -10.95
CA ASP A 17 -15.29 -3.96 -9.66
C ASP A 17 -13.80 -3.65 -9.51
N GLN A 18 -12.94 -4.58 -9.95
CA GLN A 18 -11.49 -4.36 -9.95
C GLN A 18 -11.07 -3.22 -10.88
N LEU A 19 -11.70 -3.09 -12.06
CA LEU A 19 -11.45 -1.98 -12.99
C LEU A 19 -11.92 -0.64 -12.41
N MET A 20 -13.13 -0.59 -11.84
CA MET A 20 -13.65 0.61 -11.18
C MET A 20 -12.72 1.07 -10.05
N HIS A 21 -12.31 0.14 -9.19
CA HIS A 21 -11.37 0.43 -8.11
C HIS A 21 -10.03 0.98 -8.63
N THR A 22 -9.52 0.39 -9.70
CA THR A 22 -8.29 0.86 -10.34
C THR A 22 -8.44 2.29 -10.90
N VAL A 23 -9.56 2.57 -11.59
CA VAL A 23 -9.84 3.90 -12.15
C VAL A 23 -9.95 4.95 -11.05
N GLU A 24 -10.63 4.64 -9.95
CA GLU A 24 -10.73 5.52 -8.78
C GLU A 24 -9.36 5.85 -8.20
N GLN A 25 -8.50 4.85 -8.01
CA GLN A 25 -7.13 5.05 -7.51
C GLN A 25 -6.30 5.95 -8.45
N LEU A 26 -6.41 5.75 -9.76
CA LEU A 26 -5.70 6.58 -10.75
C LEU A 26 -6.21 8.03 -10.78
N LEU A 27 -7.54 8.23 -10.68
CA LEU A 27 -8.13 9.56 -10.61
C LEU A 27 -7.73 10.30 -9.32
N MET A 28 -7.69 9.60 -8.20
CA MET A 28 -7.24 10.13 -6.92
C MET A 28 -5.77 10.58 -6.99
N LEU A 29 -4.91 9.73 -7.55
CA LEU A 29 -3.50 10.02 -7.78
C LEU A 29 -3.30 11.24 -8.70
N ALA A 30 -4.08 11.34 -9.77
CA ALA A 30 -4.02 12.46 -10.71
C ALA A 30 -4.43 13.78 -10.05
N ARG A 31 -5.52 13.80 -9.26
CA ARG A 31 -6.01 15.00 -8.58
C ARG A 31 -5.05 15.48 -7.49
N ALA A 32 -4.63 14.58 -6.61
CA ALA A 32 -3.76 14.95 -5.51
C ALA A 32 -2.35 15.32 -6.01
N GLY A 33 -1.86 14.69 -7.08
CA GLY A 33 -0.63 15.12 -7.76
C GLY A 33 -0.69 16.57 -8.28
N GLN A 34 -1.84 17.03 -8.78
CA GLN A 34 -2.03 18.42 -9.20
C GLN A 34 -2.08 19.40 -8.01
N ALA A 35 -2.75 19.02 -6.92
CA ALA A 35 -2.81 19.83 -5.70
C ALA A 35 -1.42 20.01 -5.08
N MET A 36 -0.67 18.91 -4.94
CA MET A 36 0.70 18.90 -4.45
C MET A 36 1.64 19.70 -5.36
N ALA A 37 1.56 19.55 -6.68
CA ALA A 37 2.35 20.37 -7.62
C ALA A 37 2.03 21.87 -7.53
N SER A 38 0.86 22.24 -6.98
CA SER A 38 0.46 23.61 -6.71
C SER A 38 0.84 24.08 -5.30
N GLY A 39 1.67 23.32 -4.56
CA GLY A 39 2.14 23.66 -3.21
C GLY A 39 1.11 23.46 -2.10
N HIS A 40 -0.01 22.76 -2.35
CA HIS A 40 -1.03 22.51 -1.34
C HIS A 40 -0.68 21.25 -0.56
N TYR A 41 0.06 21.43 0.53
CA TYR A 41 0.41 20.38 1.49
C TYR A 41 -0.19 20.70 2.87
N GLU A 42 -0.62 19.67 3.57
CA GLU A 42 -1.10 19.79 4.94
C GLU A 42 -0.14 19.09 5.89
N THR A 43 -0.04 19.56 7.13
CA THR A 43 0.62 18.79 8.19
C THR A 43 -0.35 17.71 8.66
N VAL A 44 -0.01 16.46 8.37
CA VAL A 44 -0.85 15.28 8.62
C VAL A 44 -0.27 14.46 9.77
N SER A 45 -1.11 14.08 10.73
CA SER A 45 -0.77 13.14 11.81
C SER A 45 -0.79 11.70 11.28
N TRP A 46 0.33 10.98 11.45
CA TRP A 46 0.39 9.56 11.08
C TRP A 46 -0.62 8.72 11.84
N THR A 47 -0.78 8.97 13.13
CA THR A 47 -1.71 8.21 13.95
C THR A 47 -3.16 8.56 13.63
N GLU A 48 -3.55 9.83 13.74
CA GLU A 48 -4.97 10.23 13.69
C GLU A 48 -5.54 10.26 12.27
N ASN A 49 -4.72 10.62 11.28
CA ASN A 49 -5.23 10.83 9.93
C ASN A 49 -4.97 9.64 9.00
N ILE A 50 -4.04 8.74 9.34
CA ILE A 50 -3.64 7.63 8.47
C ILE A 50 -3.91 6.28 9.13
N ILE A 51 -3.31 6.01 10.29
CA ILE A 51 -3.36 4.70 10.94
C ILE A 51 -4.73 4.43 11.54
N GLU A 52 -5.30 5.31 12.36
CA GLU A 52 -6.60 5.08 13.00
C GLU A 52 -7.75 4.86 12.00
N PRO A 53 -7.91 5.67 10.94
CA PRO A 53 -8.94 5.44 9.93
C PRO A 53 -8.80 4.09 9.22
N LEU A 54 -7.57 3.61 9.03
CA LEU A 54 -7.31 2.30 8.44
C LEU A 54 -7.49 1.17 9.44
N GLY A 55 -7.02 1.32 10.68
CA GLY A 55 -7.14 0.32 11.73
C GLY A 55 -8.59 0.00 12.11
N LEU A 56 -9.48 1.00 12.04
CA LEU A 56 -10.93 0.80 12.28
C LEU A 56 -11.65 0.11 11.11
N GLY A 57 -11.09 0.15 9.90
CA GLY A 57 -11.73 -0.38 8.68
C GLY A 57 -11.03 -1.60 8.08
N HIS A 58 -9.83 -1.94 8.55
CA HIS A 58 -8.99 -2.99 7.96
C HIS A 58 -8.93 -4.20 8.87
N GLU A 59 -9.95 -5.05 8.77
CA GLU A 59 -9.86 -6.45 9.15
C GLU A 59 -9.31 -7.23 7.94
N ALA A 60 -8.02 -7.52 7.95
CA ALA A 60 -7.51 -8.55 7.05
C ALA A 60 -8.18 -9.86 7.46
N LYS A 61 -9.18 -10.31 6.70
CA LYS A 61 -10.08 -11.43 7.06
C LYS A 61 -9.37 -12.72 7.50
N GLU A 62 -8.11 -12.87 7.12
CA GLU A 62 -7.27 -14.03 7.40
C GLU A 62 -5.97 -13.70 8.14
N HIS A 63 -5.68 -12.44 8.49
CA HIS A 63 -4.41 -12.03 9.11
C HIS A 63 -4.61 -11.14 10.33
N THR A 64 -3.73 -11.30 11.30
CA THR A 64 -3.65 -10.35 12.43
C THR A 64 -2.80 -9.17 12.01
N VAL A 65 -3.31 -7.94 12.13
CA VAL A 65 -2.51 -6.74 11.89
C VAL A 65 -2.06 -6.15 13.22
N ILE A 66 -0.75 -6.05 13.43
CA ILE A 66 -0.16 -5.33 14.56
C ILE A 66 0.11 -3.90 14.11
N TRP A 67 -0.58 -2.96 14.74
CA TRP A 67 -0.40 -1.53 14.50
C TRP A 67 0.68 -0.95 15.42
N PRO A 68 1.42 0.08 14.98
CA PRO A 68 2.40 0.73 15.83
C PRO A 68 1.70 1.45 16.99
N ALA A 69 2.44 1.71 18.06
CA ALA A 69 1.96 2.55 19.15
C ALA A 69 1.59 3.95 18.64
N LYS A 70 0.63 4.61 19.30
CA LYS A 70 0.28 6.00 18.98
C LYS A 70 1.53 6.87 19.11
N SER A 71 1.70 7.78 18.15
CA SER A 71 2.83 8.70 18.09
C SER A 71 2.37 10.10 17.73
N ALA A 72 3.17 11.11 18.07
CA ALA A 72 2.95 12.50 17.66
C ALA A 72 3.63 12.82 16.30
N LEU A 73 4.08 11.80 15.57
CA LEU A 73 4.78 12.00 14.29
C LEU A 73 3.83 12.56 13.23
N THR A 74 4.33 13.54 12.51
CA THR A 74 3.62 14.20 11.42
C THR A 74 4.42 14.15 10.13
N VAL A 75 3.73 14.38 9.02
CA VAL A 75 4.30 14.46 7.67
C VAL A 75 3.57 15.54 6.88
N GLN A 76 4.29 16.29 6.05
CA GLN A 76 3.65 17.17 5.08
C GLN A 76 3.18 16.38 3.85
N GLY A 77 1.90 16.48 3.52
CA GLY A 77 1.34 15.72 2.42
C GLY A 77 -0.17 15.76 2.33
N ASP A 78 -0.70 14.78 1.58
CA ASP A 78 -2.13 14.56 1.42
C ASP A 78 -2.55 13.28 2.17
N ALA A 79 -3.40 13.42 3.17
CA ALA A 79 -3.82 12.31 4.02
C ALA A 79 -4.56 11.21 3.24
N VAL A 80 -5.27 11.56 2.15
CA VAL A 80 -5.98 10.59 1.29
C VAL A 80 -4.96 9.74 0.53
N LEU A 81 -3.94 10.35 -0.06
CA LEU A 81 -2.87 9.62 -0.72
C LEU A 81 -2.08 8.75 0.25
N LEU A 82 -1.73 9.26 1.42
CA LEU A 82 -0.96 8.50 2.40
C LEU A 82 -1.75 7.29 2.95
N ARG A 83 -3.07 7.42 3.12
CA ARG A 83 -3.96 6.28 3.40
C ARG A 83 -3.99 5.29 2.24
N LEU A 84 -4.08 5.76 1.00
CA LEU A 84 -4.06 4.90 -0.18
C LEU A 84 -2.74 4.12 -0.27
N MET A 85 -1.61 4.78 0.04
CA MET A 85 -0.29 4.15 0.09
C MET A 85 -0.25 3.01 1.11
N LEU A 86 -0.60 3.29 2.37
CA LEU A 86 -0.57 2.27 3.43
C LEU A 86 -1.56 1.12 3.15
N ARG A 87 -2.76 1.43 2.63
CA ARG A 87 -3.73 0.41 2.21
C ARG A 87 -3.17 -0.51 1.13
N ASN A 88 -2.50 0.02 0.10
CA ASN A 88 -1.91 -0.81 -0.94
C ASN A 88 -0.79 -1.72 -0.40
N LEU A 89 -0.01 -1.25 0.57
CA LEU A 89 0.99 -2.09 1.24
C LEU A 89 0.34 -3.21 2.05
N LEU A 90 -0.70 -2.90 2.83
CA LEU A 90 -1.45 -3.89 3.61
C LEU A 90 -2.15 -4.94 2.73
N GLU A 91 -2.76 -4.51 1.63
CA GLU A 91 -3.39 -5.41 0.66
C GLU A 91 -2.39 -6.33 -0.03
N ASN A 92 -1.18 -5.84 -0.33
CA ASN A 92 -0.10 -6.68 -0.83
C ASN A 92 0.35 -7.68 0.23
N ALA A 93 0.59 -7.23 1.47
CA ALA A 93 1.01 -8.08 2.58
C ALA A 93 0.00 -9.23 2.83
N GLY A 94 -1.30 -8.91 2.89
CA GLY A 94 -2.36 -9.92 3.06
C GLY A 94 -2.56 -10.83 1.85
N ARG A 95 -2.22 -10.38 0.65
CA ARG A 95 -2.29 -11.23 -0.55
C ARG A 95 -1.17 -12.26 -0.60
N TYR A 96 0.04 -11.87 -0.20
CA TYR A 96 1.23 -12.70 -0.34
C TYR A 96 1.61 -13.49 0.92
N SER A 97 1.08 -13.10 2.08
CA SER A 97 1.27 -13.86 3.31
C SER A 97 0.38 -15.10 3.37
N PRO A 98 0.85 -16.22 3.94
CA PRO A 98 -0.01 -17.36 4.25
C PRO A 98 -1.15 -16.99 5.22
N ALA A 99 -2.35 -17.55 5.05
CA ALA A 99 -3.46 -17.30 5.98
C ALA A 99 -3.09 -17.64 7.44
N GLY A 100 -3.60 -16.86 8.40
CA GLY A 100 -3.34 -17.01 9.84
C GLY A 100 -2.05 -16.36 10.33
N THR A 101 -1.27 -15.75 9.43
CA THR A 101 -0.02 -15.03 9.77
C THR A 101 -0.27 -13.62 10.26
N THR A 102 0.80 -12.99 10.75
CA THR A 102 0.77 -11.61 11.26
C THR A 102 1.39 -10.65 10.25
N ILE A 103 0.72 -9.53 10.03
CA ILE A 103 1.23 -8.38 9.29
C ILE A 103 1.57 -7.30 10.32
N THR A 104 2.80 -6.80 10.32
CA THR A 104 3.24 -5.79 11.29
C THR A 104 3.43 -4.45 10.61
N VAL A 105 2.76 -3.42 11.10
CA VAL A 105 2.97 -2.03 10.69
C VAL A 105 3.92 -1.36 11.68
N THR A 106 4.97 -0.73 11.15
CA THR A 106 5.98 0.00 11.93
C THR A 106 5.92 1.47 11.57
N LEU A 107 6.25 2.32 12.54
CA LEU A 107 6.34 3.77 12.35
C LEU A 107 7.51 4.27 13.19
N THR A 108 8.51 4.85 12.53
CA THR A 108 9.75 5.29 13.18
C THR A 108 10.20 6.62 12.60
N GLU A 109 10.70 7.50 13.47
CA GLU A 109 11.38 8.73 13.05
C GLU A 109 12.82 8.40 12.67
N ILE A 110 13.24 8.81 11.48
CA ILE A 110 14.60 8.58 10.98
C ILE A 110 14.98 9.64 9.94
N ASP A 111 16.24 10.09 9.96
CA ASP A 111 16.81 11.02 8.98
C ASP A 111 15.99 12.31 8.77
N GLY A 112 15.36 12.86 9.83
CA GLY A 112 14.52 14.06 9.73
C GLY A 112 13.17 13.85 9.04
N GLY A 113 12.78 12.59 8.88
CA GLY A 113 11.49 12.17 8.33
C GLY A 113 10.89 11.01 9.12
N THR A 114 9.85 10.41 8.56
CA THR A 114 9.19 9.24 9.12
C THR A 114 9.29 8.07 8.15
N GLN A 115 9.72 6.92 8.65
CA GLN A 115 9.63 5.65 7.95
C GLN A 115 8.41 4.87 8.46
N ILE A 116 7.47 4.61 7.56
CA ILE A 116 6.36 3.69 7.76
C ILE A 116 6.65 2.38 7.02
N GLY A 117 6.60 1.25 7.73
CA GLY A 117 6.91 -0.06 7.17
C GLY A 117 5.75 -1.04 7.33
N VAL A 118 5.55 -1.89 6.35
CA VAL A 118 4.66 -3.05 6.44
C VAL A 118 5.50 -4.30 6.26
N ILE A 119 5.47 -5.16 7.27
CA ILE A 119 6.22 -6.41 7.34
C ILE A 119 5.23 -7.56 7.22
N ASP A 120 5.45 -8.41 6.22
CA ASP A 120 4.61 -9.57 5.92
C ASP A 120 5.36 -10.88 6.15
N GLN A 121 4.66 -12.02 6.12
CA GLN A 121 5.25 -13.36 6.28
C GLN A 121 5.16 -14.17 4.98
N GLY A 122 5.14 -13.48 3.84
CA GLY A 122 5.12 -14.07 2.52
C GLY A 122 6.46 -14.67 2.08
N PRO A 123 6.58 -15.09 0.82
CA PRO A 123 7.81 -15.68 0.27
C PRO A 123 8.96 -14.67 0.09
N GLY A 124 8.72 -13.38 0.32
CA GLY A 124 9.63 -12.30 -0.03
C GLY A 124 9.68 -12.03 -1.53
N ILE A 125 10.72 -11.33 -1.97
CA ILE A 125 10.99 -10.98 -3.38
C ILE A 125 12.35 -11.54 -3.79
N ASP A 126 12.39 -12.17 -4.97
CA ASP A 126 13.65 -12.52 -5.62
C ASP A 126 14.44 -11.26 -6.00
N GLU A 127 15.72 -11.21 -5.67
CA GLU A 127 16.63 -10.08 -5.93
C GLU A 127 16.57 -9.63 -7.39
N ALA A 128 16.48 -10.59 -8.33
CA ALA A 128 16.39 -10.32 -9.77
C ALA A 128 15.15 -9.51 -10.17
N HIS A 129 14.11 -9.52 -9.33
CA HIS A 129 12.84 -8.88 -9.60
C HIS A 129 12.61 -7.58 -8.82
N ARG A 130 13.43 -7.27 -7.82
CA ARG A 130 13.21 -6.17 -6.85
C ARG A 130 13.00 -4.81 -7.51
N GLN A 131 13.74 -4.48 -8.56
CA GLN A 131 13.58 -3.20 -9.27
C GLN A 131 12.31 -3.15 -10.13
N SER A 132 11.84 -4.30 -10.57
CA SER A 132 10.81 -4.39 -11.60
C SER A 132 9.39 -4.49 -11.04
N ILE A 133 9.23 -4.99 -9.83
CA ILE A 133 7.91 -5.17 -9.19
C ILE A 133 7.19 -3.87 -8.85
N THR A 134 7.88 -2.72 -8.91
CA THR A 134 7.28 -1.39 -8.80
C THR A 134 6.79 -0.85 -10.15
N GLU A 135 7.08 -1.54 -11.26
CA GLU A 135 6.54 -1.19 -12.58
C GLU A 135 5.03 -1.43 -12.63
N PRO A 136 4.25 -0.51 -13.21
CA PRO A 136 2.81 -0.68 -13.37
C PRO A 136 2.46 -1.98 -14.11
N PHE A 137 1.44 -2.68 -13.63
CA PHE A 137 0.89 -3.92 -14.20
C PHE A 137 1.81 -5.15 -14.12
N ARG A 138 2.97 -5.06 -13.46
CA ARG A 138 3.87 -6.20 -13.30
C ARG A 138 3.49 -7.05 -12.09
N ARG A 139 3.47 -8.37 -12.26
CA ARG A 139 3.13 -9.36 -11.22
C ARG A 139 4.13 -10.51 -11.24
N LEU A 140 4.57 -10.96 -10.07
CA LEU A 140 5.43 -12.15 -9.93
C LEU A 140 4.65 -13.46 -10.01
N ASP A 141 3.39 -13.47 -9.55
CA ASP A 141 2.54 -14.65 -9.60
C ASP A 141 1.14 -14.29 -10.11
N GLN A 142 0.73 -14.98 -11.18
CA GLN A 142 -0.59 -14.82 -11.81
C GLN A 142 -1.72 -15.47 -11.01
N ARG A 143 -1.41 -16.35 -10.05
CA ARG A 143 -2.39 -17.08 -9.22
C ARG A 143 -3.15 -16.18 -8.25
N TYR A 144 -2.55 -15.08 -7.78
CA TYR A 144 -3.17 -14.17 -6.82
C TYR A 144 -3.86 -12.99 -7.53
N GLY A 145 -5.19 -12.91 -7.52
CA GLY A 145 -5.95 -11.82 -8.20
C GLY A 145 -5.49 -10.40 -7.82
N GLY A 146 -5.70 -9.41 -8.72
CA GLY A 146 -5.26 -8.01 -8.51
C GLY A 146 -4.77 -7.34 -9.80
N SER A 147 -4.67 -6.00 -9.81
CA SER A 147 -4.35 -5.21 -11.01
C SER A 147 -2.85 -5.11 -11.31
N GLY A 148 -1.98 -5.49 -10.37
CA GLY A 148 -0.53 -5.27 -10.47
C GLY A 148 -0.13 -3.80 -10.32
N LEU A 149 -1.01 -2.95 -9.80
CA LEU A 149 -0.74 -1.52 -9.64
C LEU A 149 -0.32 -1.12 -8.22
N GLY A 150 -0.53 -1.97 -7.22
CA GLY A 150 -0.39 -1.58 -5.81
C GLY A 150 0.96 -0.95 -5.47
N LEU A 151 2.08 -1.62 -5.79
CA LEU A 151 3.42 -1.06 -5.55
C LEU A 151 3.74 0.14 -6.45
N SER A 152 3.24 0.18 -7.68
CA SER A 152 3.43 1.34 -8.56
C SER A 152 2.71 2.60 -8.05
N ILE A 153 1.53 2.43 -7.43
CA ILE A 153 0.78 3.50 -6.77
C ILE A 153 1.54 3.97 -5.53
N VAL A 154 2.03 3.05 -4.70
CA VAL A 154 2.87 3.37 -3.53
C VAL A 154 4.10 4.16 -3.98
N GLN A 155 4.84 3.66 -4.97
CA GLN A 155 6.03 4.33 -5.51
C GLN A 155 5.71 5.76 -5.98
N ARG A 156 4.58 5.96 -6.68
CA ARG A 156 4.20 7.28 -7.19
C ARG A 156 3.80 8.22 -6.05
N ILE A 157 3.07 7.75 -5.05
CA ILE A 157 2.70 8.57 -3.87
C ILE A 157 3.96 8.98 -3.11
N VAL A 158 4.86 8.05 -2.86
CA VAL A 158 6.15 8.33 -2.19
C VAL A 158 6.96 9.37 -2.96
N GLN A 159 7.03 9.26 -4.29
CA GLN A 159 7.70 10.25 -5.13
C GLN A 159 7.04 11.63 -5.08
N LEU A 160 5.70 11.71 -5.05
CA LEU A 160 4.98 12.97 -4.89
C LEU A 160 5.29 13.64 -3.55
N HIS A 161 5.61 12.85 -2.52
CA HIS A 161 6.00 13.32 -1.19
C HIS A 161 7.53 13.38 -1.01
N HIS A 162 8.31 13.38 -2.10
CA HIS A 162 9.79 13.48 -2.05
C HIS A 162 10.48 12.40 -1.20
N GLY A 163 9.82 11.26 -1.02
CA GLY A 163 10.30 10.15 -0.20
C GLY A 163 11.00 9.05 -1.00
N ARG A 164 11.26 7.93 -0.31
CA ARG A 164 11.81 6.69 -0.89
C ARG A 164 11.03 5.45 -0.46
N LEU A 165 10.78 4.55 -1.41
CA LEU A 165 10.26 3.21 -1.16
C LEU A 165 11.45 2.24 -1.16
N THR A 166 11.48 1.36 -0.18
CA THR A 166 12.48 0.30 -0.02
C THR A 166 11.75 -1.02 0.18
N LEU A 167 12.24 -2.07 -0.49
CA LEU A 167 11.67 -3.42 -0.47
C LEU A 167 12.78 -4.40 -0.17
N GLU A 168 12.73 -5.01 1.01
CA GLU A 168 13.78 -5.88 1.52
C GLU A 168 13.18 -7.19 2.04
N ASN A 169 13.91 -8.30 1.89
CA ASN A 169 13.47 -9.54 2.52
C ASN A 169 13.82 -9.51 4.01
N GLY A 170 12.89 -9.91 4.86
CA GLY A 170 13.16 -10.08 6.28
C GLY A 170 14.18 -11.18 6.53
N ALA A 171 15.00 -11.03 7.57
CA ALA A 171 16.01 -12.03 7.92
C ALA A 171 15.41 -13.41 8.24
N GLU A 172 14.17 -13.44 8.74
CA GLU A 172 13.41 -14.65 9.06
C GLU A 172 12.44 -15.05 7.92
N GLY A 173 12.55 -14.43 6.74
CA GLY A 173 11.58 -14.53 5.64
C GLY A 173 10.60 -13.34 5.61
N GLY A 174 9.69 -13.35 4.63
CA GLY A 174 8.75 -12.26 4.42
C GLY A 174 9.34 -11.05 3.68
N LEU A 175 8.46 -10.11 3.35
CA LEU A 175 8.81 -8.83 2.75
C LEU A 175 8.63 -7.69 3.76
N ILE A 176 9.65 -6.84 3.85
CA ILE A 176 9.63 -5.55 4.52
C ILE A 176 9.48 -4.47 3.43
N ALA A 177 8.31 -3.87 3.35
CA ALA A 177 8.04 -2.75 2.47
C ALA A 177 8.00 -1.44 3.28
N SER A 178 9.00 -0.59 3.09
CA SER A 178 9.20 0.62 3.89
C SER A 178 9.19 1.88 3.03
N CYS A 179 8.30 2.81 3.38
CA CYS A 179 8.21 4.15 2.81
C CYS A 179 8.79 5.16 3.79
N TRP A 180 9.86 5.83 3.41
CA TRP A 180 10.37 7.00 4.13
C TRP A 180 9.86 8.27 3.47
N LEU A 181 9.30 9.18 4.26
CA LEU A 181 8.84 10.50 3.83
C LEU A 181 9.47 11.59 4.72
N PRO A 182 9.89 12.73 4.16
CA PRO A 182 10.38 13.85 4.95
C PRO A 182 9.26 14.45 5.80
N ALA A 183 9.59 15.00 6.98
CA ALA A 183 8.59 15.64 7.84
C ALA A 183 7.99 16.91 7.18
N THR A 184 8.78 17.59 6.35
CA THR A 184 8.42 18.82 5.62
C THR A 184 8.80 18.72 4.14
N LEU A 185 8.00 19.35 3.28
CA LEU A 185 8.25 19.51 1.85
C LEU A 185 8.72 20.96 1.62
N GLU A 186 9.92 21.13 1.06
CA GLU A 186 10.45 22.46 0.67
C GLU A 186 9.90 22.92 -0.69
#